data_AF-A0A1G8RI63-F1
#
_entry.id   AF-A0A1G8RI63-F1
#
_cell.length_a   1.000
_cell.length_b   1.000
_cell.length_c   1.000
_cell.angle_alpha   90.00
_cell.angle_beta   90.00
_cell.angle_gamma   90.00
#
_symmetry.space_group_name_H-M   'P 1'
#
loop_
_entity.id
_entity.type
_entity.pdbx_description
1 polymer ?
#
loop_
_entity_poly.entity_id
_entity_poly.type
_entity_poly.pdbx_seq_one_letter_code
_entity_poly.pdbx_strand_id
1 'polypeptide(L)'
;MNSPGTLPAPLKVQLPVRRYRLTLHHQLLDALGKVSQFVLQALAGEGRALTDIKRITALTDAHLTPILTRMEGLGWFDSELQRLTEMGQEMAQASELNGQSQGLWLDVVDGISSLQVAEDERQLQPPTDTDDAVTAPEYEKDWNIQKVLQTRRLTKGLTDDNGEAFIDFMTRLWPRHHDILSSQCHAWQFQLSVDGSEPALRYRDIELSTDTPLETDYWKGITVQLPVLQCRIEHQVPNLVAGELTPLPTLTEDYCRVSGMPITQFEPAMARKTDLHWPAATLVPITELVAAGEPLPPLMSRSVSLTQSNRALILGHHTLRQQLHAHQESR
;
A
#
# COMPACT_ATOMS: atom_id res chain seq x y z
N MET A 1 0.19 -13.22 27.03
CA MET A 1 -0.32 -12.62 25.77
C MET A 1 -0.53 -13.78 24.83
N ASN A 2 -1.79 -14.10 24.52
CA ASN A 2 -2.11 -15.20 23.62
C ASN A 2 -1.61 -14.81 22.22
N SER A 3 -0.78 -15.65 21.61
CA SER A 3 -0.39 -15.44 20.21
C SER A 3 -1.66 -15.38 19.38
N PRO A 4 -1.85 -14.37 18.52
CA PRO A 4 -2.94 -14.41 17.57
C PRO A 4 -2.85 -15.71 16.75
N GLY A 5 -3.99 -16.31 16.46
CA GLY A 5 -4.05 -17.45 15.55
C GLY A 5 -3.48 -17.09 14.17
N THR A 6 -3.20 -18.10 13.36
CA THR A 6 -2.83 -17.92 11.96
C THR A 6 -4.06 -18.12 11.06
N LEU A 7 -3.93 -17.85 9.76
CA LEU A 7 -5.02 -18.07 8.82
C LEU A 7 -5.43 -19.56 8.78
N PRO A 8 -6.74 -19.87 8.85
CA PRO A 8 -7.21 -21.25 8.86
C PRO A 8 -7.14 -21.92 7.47
N ALA A 9 -6.98 -21.14 6.41
CA ALA A 9 -6.85 -21.56 5.02
C ALA A 9 -6.16 -20.44 4.21
N PRO A 10 -5.53 -20.73 3.06
CA PRO A 10 -4.99 -19.70 2.19
C PRO A 10 -6.08 -18.73 1.73
N LEU A 11 -5.72 -17.45 1.60
CA LEU A 11 -6.66 -16.40 1.21
C LEU A 11 -6.02 -15.46 0.19
N LYS A 12 -6.71 -15.26 -0.94
CA LYS A 12 -6.37 -14.23 -1.91
C LYS A 12 -7.04 -12.91 -1.51
N VAL A 13 -6.26 -11.84 -1.42
CA VAL A 13 -6.75 -10.50 -1.07
C VAL A 13 -6.39 -9.52 -2.17
N GLN A 14 -7.35 -8.70 -2.59
CA GLN A 14 -7.15 -7.64 -3.57
C GLN A 14 -7.02 -6.30 -2.84
N LEU A 15 -5.84 -5.71 -2.89
CA LEU A 15 -5.57 -4.42 -2.26
C LEU A 15 -5.83 -3.27 -3.26
N PRO A 16 -6.74 -2.33 -2.96
CA PRO A 16 -6.99 -1.19 -3.81
C PRO A 16 -5.78 -0.25 -3.83
N VAL A 17 -5.47 0.20 -5.03
CA VAL A 17 -4.44 1.20 -5.32
C VAL A 17 -5.03 2.29 -6.20
N ARG A 18 -4.54 3.51 -5.99
CA ARG A 18 -4.99 4.70 -6.72
C ARG A 18 -3.79 5.42 -7.33
N ARG A 19 -4.03 6.03 -8.49
CA ARG A 19 -3.02 6.82 -9.21
C ARG A 19 -2.94 8.23 -8.63
N TYR A 20 -1.72 8.65 -8.34
CA TYR A 20 -1.36 10.00 -7.94
C TYR A 20 -0.34 10.56 -8.91
N ARG A 21 -0.22 11.89 -8.91
CA ARG A 21 0.83 12.61 -9.60
C ARG A 21 1.73 13.28 -8.57
N LEU A 22 3.00 12.92 -8.62
CA LEU A 22 4.06 13.50 -7.79
C LEU A 22 4.84 14.50 -8.63
N THR A 23 4.88 15.74 -8.17
CA THR A 23 5.62 16.83 -8.78
C THR A 23 6.81 17.16 -7.90
N LEU A 24 8.00 17.24 -8.48
CA LEU A 24 9.23 17.60 -7.75
C LEU A 24 9.45 19.11 -7.82
N HIS A 25 9.92 19.68 -6.71
CA HIS A 25 10.11 21.11 -6.51
C HIS A 25 11.47 21.38 -5.86
N HIS A 26 12.17 22.39 -6.32
CA HIS A 26 13.46 22.80 -5.79
C HIS A 26 13.34 24.17 -5.14
N GLN A 27 13.66 24.27 -3.84
CA GLN A 27 13.40 25.47 -3.03
C GLN A 27 14.01 26.75 -3.62
N LEU A 28 15.27 26.69 -4.08
CA LEU A 28 15.95 27.85 -4.66
C LEU A 28 15.46 28.20 -6.07
N LEU A 29 15.03 27.20 -6.85
CA LEU A 29 14.57 27.44 -8.22
C LEU A 29 13.14 27.97 -8.21
N ASP A 30 12.29 27.50 -7.30
CA ASP A 30 10.92 28.01 -7.16
C ASP A 30 10.90 29.48 -6.71
N ALA A 31 11.95 29.94 -6.03
CA ALA A 31 12.15 31.36 -5.72
C ALA A 31 12.59 32.20 -6.94
N LEU A 32 13.00 31.56 -8.03
CA LEU A 32 13.34 32.22 -9.30
C LEU A 32 12.10 32.30 -10.20
N GLY A 33 11.95 33.43 -10.87
CA GLY A 33 10.96 33.54 -11.93
C GLY A 33 11.30 32.62 -13.12
N LYS A 34 10.28 32.20 -13.87
CA LYS A 34 10.44 31.34 -15.07
C LYS A 34 11.46 31.89 -16.07
N VAL A 35 11.56 33.21 -16.21
CA VAL A 35 12.55 33.85 -17.10
C VAL A 35 13.97 33.63 -16.60
N SER A 36 14.20 33.71 -15.29
CA SER A 36 15.52 33.44 -14.70
C SER A 36 15.91 31.97 -14.85
N GLN A 37 14.97 31.04 -14.64
CA GLN A 37 15.21 29.60 -14.87
C GLN A 37 15.53 29.32 -16.35
N PHE A 38 14.81 29.97 -17.27
CA PHE A 38 15.11 29.87 -18.70
C PHE A 38 16.53 30.37 -19.03
N VAL A 39 16.93 31.53 -18.50
CA VAL A 39 18.27 32.09 -18.73
C VAL A 39 19.35 31.14 -18.19
N LEU A 40 19.12 30.54 -17.02
CA LEU A 40 20.00 29.54 -16.42
C LEU A 40 20.20 28.32 -17.35
N GLN A 41 19.10 27.71 -17.81
CA GLN A 41 19.16 26.58 -18.75
C GLN A 41 19.80 26.96 -20.08
N ALA A 42 19.52 28.16 -20.58
CA ALA A 42 20.08 28.63 -21.84
C ALA A 42 21.61 28.84 -21.76
N LEU A 43 22.14 29.26 -20.61
CA LEU A 43 23.58 29.41 -20.37
C LEU A 43 24.29 28.08 -20.15
N ALA A 44 23.59 27.04 -19.69
CA ALA A 44 24.14 25.69 -19.53
C ALA A 44 24.27 24.93 -20.86
N GLY A 45 23.46 25.29 -21.86
CA GLY A 45 23.54 24.68 -23.19
C GLY A 45 24.87 24.93 -23.88
N GLU A 46 25.48 23.87 -24.41
CA GLU A 46 26.77 23.94 -25.10
C GLU A 46 26.79 25.03 -26.21
N GLY A 47 27.84 25.85 -26.19
CA GLY A 47 28.12 26.83 -27.24
C GLY A 47 27.20 28.07 -27.26
N ARG A 48 26.34 28.27 -26.25
CA ARG A 48 25.46 29.44 -26.18
C ARG A 48 26.10 30.57 -25.39
N ALA A 49 26.49 31.63 -26.08
CA ALA A 49 26.93 32.86 -25.43
C ALA A 49 25.73 33.70 -24.96
N LEU A 50 25.95 34.60 -24.00
CA LEU A 50 24.92 35.55 -23.56
C LEU A 50 24.35 36.38 -24.73
N THR A 51 25.16 36.64 -25.75
CA THR A 51 24.75 37.30 -27.00
C THR A 51 23.73 36.49 -27.79
N ASP A 52 23.84 35.16 -27.81
CA ASP A 52 22.86 34.27 -28.43
C ASP A 52 21.54 34.29 -27.68
N ILE A 53 21.58 34.31 -26.35
CA ILE A 53 20.39 34.39 -25.50
C ILE A 53 19.64 35.70 -25.79
N LYS A 54 20.34 36.84 -25.80
CA LYS A 54 19.77 38.15 -26.17
C LYS A 54 19.10 38.11 -27.54
N ARG A 55 19.78 37.52 -28.53
CA ARG A 55 19.28 37.41 -29.90
C ARG A 55 18.03 36.54 -30.01
N ILE A 56 17.99 35.38 -29.34
CA ILE A 56 16.90 34.40 -29.45
C ILE A 56 15.67 34.85 -28.67
N THR A 57 15.86 35.46 -27.51
CA THR A 57 14.76 35.82 -26.59
C THR A 57 14.29 37.26 -26.70
N ALA A 58 14.99 38.10 -27.47
CA ALA A 58 14.81 39.56 -27.49
C ALA A 58 14.91 40.22 -26.10
N LEU A 59 15.55 39.56 -25.12
CA LEU A 59 15.83 40.15 -23.82
C LEU A 59 16.93 41.20 -23.97
N THR A 60 16.67 42.39 -23.42
CA THR A 60 17.64 43.50 -23.39
C THR A 60 18.56 43.38 -22.18
N ASP A 61 19.64 44.15 -22.16
CA ASP A 61 20.53 44.24 -21.00
C ASP A 61 19.79 44.68 -19.73
N ALA A 62 18.82 45.58 -19.87
CA ALA A 62 17.97 46.00 -18.75
C ALA A 62 17.19 44.84 -18.12
N HIS A 63 16.83 43.81 -18.90
CA HIS A 63 16.15 42.62 -18.38
C HIS A 63 17.14 41.57 -17.84
N LEU A 64 18.29 41.39 -18.49
CA LEU A 64 19.26 40.36 -18.12
C LEU A 64 20.12 40.74 -16.93
N THR A 65 20.52 42.01 -16.81
CA THR A 65 21.40 42.46 -15.71
C THR A 65 20.84 42.10 -14.33
N PRO A 66 19.57 42.37 -13.99
CA PRO A 66 19.02 41.96 -12.68
C PRO A 66 19.03 40.45 -12.46
N ILE A 67 18.86 39.65 -13.52
CA ILE A 67 18.88 38.18 -13.46
C ILE A 67 20.30 37.69 -13.20
N LEU A 68 21.27 38.17 -13.97
CA LEU A 68 22.68 37.79 -13.87
C LEU A 68 23.28 38.22 -12.54
N THR A 69 23.01 39.45 -12.08
CA THR A 69 23.44 39.93 -10.76
C THR A 69 22.87 39.08 -9.63
N ARG A 70 21.61 38.62 -9.76
CA ARG A 70 21.03 37.69 -8.78
C ARG A 70 21.73 36.32 -8.82
N MET A 71 22.01 35.78 -10.00
CA MET A 71 22.72 34.50 -10.15
C MET A 71 24.16 34.58 -9.63
N GLU A 72 24.85 35.69 -9.87
CA GLU A 72 26.16 35.99 -9.31
C GLU A 72 26.12 36.04 -7.78
N GLY A 73 25.12 36.73 -7.21
CA GLY A 73 24.90 36.76 -5.76
C GLY A 73 24.58 35.38 -5.14
N LEU A 74 24.09 34.43 -5.94
CA LEU A 74 23.88 33.02 -5.55
C LEU A 74 25.11 32.15 -5.81
N GLY A 75 26.17 32.70 -6.42
CA GLY A 75 27.39 31.97 -6.79
C GLY A 75 27.25 31.08 -8.03
N TRP A 76 26.20 31.28 -8.84
CA TRP A 76 25.89 30.43 -10.00
C TRP A 76 26.46 30.98 -11.31
N PHE A 77 26.81 32.26 -11.35
CA PHE A 77 27.32 32.94 -12.53
C PHE A 77 28.58 33.73 -12.20
N ASP A 78 29.58 33.61 -13.05
CA ASP A 78 30.83 34.37 -13.01
C ASP A 78 30.74 35.51 -14.03
N SER A 79 30.67 36.74 -13.53
CA SER A 79 30.53 37.94 -14.36
C SER A 79 31.81 38.30 -15.12
N GLU A 80 32.98 37.91 -14.62
CA GLU A 80 34.26 38.14 -15.30
C GLU A 80 34.41 37.21 -16.50
N LEU A 81 34.05 35.93 -16.30
CA LEU A 81 34.15 34.89 -17.32
C LEU A 81 32.89 34.76 -18.18
N GLN A 82 31.83 35.51 -17.85
CA GLN A 82 30.52 35.49 -18.53
C GLN A 82 29.95 34.08 -18.72
N ARG A 83 30.10 33.23 -17.70
CA ARG A 83 29.70 31.81 -17.75
C ARG A 83 29.16 31.32 -16.42
N LEU A 84 28.44 30.21 -16.44
CA LEU A 84 28.02 29.54 -15.22
C LEU A 84 29.23 28.95 -14.48
N THR A 85 29.18 29.01 -13.15
CA THR A 85 30.08 28.27 -12.27
C THR A 85 29.69 26.78 -12.27
N GLU A 86 30.49 25.93 -11.61
CA GLU A 86 30.14 24.51 -11.41
C GLU A 86 28.77 24.37 -10.71
N MET A 87 28.55 25.10 -9.63
CA MET A 87 27.25 25.20 -8.97
C MET A 87 26.15 25.69 -9.92
N GLY A 88 26.43 26.67 -10.77
CA GLY A 88 25.48 27.12 -11.79
C GLY A 88 25.10 26.04 -12.80
N GLN A 89 26.04 25.18 -13.19
CA GLN A 89 25.77 24.05 -14.06
C GLN A 89 24.90 23.00 -13.37
N GLU A 90 25.20 22.65 -12.12
CA GLU A 90 24.36 21.76 -11.31
C GLU A 90 22.93 22.32 -11.17
N MET A 91 22.80 23.61 -10.86
CA MET A 91 21.50 24.25 -10.73
C MET A 91 20.72 24.31 -12.05
N ALA A 92 21.41 24.39 -13.19
CA ALA A 92 20.78 24.28 -14.49
C ALA A 92 20.23 22.87 -14.75
N GLN A 93 20.98 21.83 -14.37
CA GLN A 93 20.50 20.44 -14.40
C GLN A 93 19.30 20.25 -13.47
N ALA A 94 19.35 20.79 -12.24
CA ALA A 94 18.22 20.78 -11.31
C ALA A 94 16.99 21.49 -11.92
N SER A 95 17.20 22.55 -12.70
CA SER A 95 16.10 23.25 -13.37
C SER A 95 15.36 22.42 -14.41
N GLU A 96 15.99 21.40 -15.01
CA GLU A 96 15.30 20.47 -15.92
C GLU A 96 14.32 19.55 -15.18
N LEU A 97 14.66 19.21 -13.94
CA LEU A 97 13.87 18.35 -13.07
C LEU A 97 12.80 19.13 -12.28
N ASN A 98 13.03 20.41 -12.00
CA ASN A 98 12.10 21.25 -11.25
C ASN A 98 10.73 21.37 -11.95
N GLY A 99 9.66 21.04 -11.24
CA GLY A 99 8.30 21.03 -11.77
C GLY A 99 7.95 19.79 -12.62
N GLN A 100 8.91 18.86 -12.84
CA GLN A 100 8.61 17.58 -13.49
C GLN A 100 7.63 16.79 -12.64
N SER A 101 6.74 16.07 -13.31
CA SER A 101 5.70 15.27 -12.66
C SER A 101 5.71 13.84 -13.17
N GLN A 102 5.57 12.87 -12.26
CA GLN A 102 5.43 11.46 -12.57
C GLN A 102 4.14 10.89 -11.99
N GLY A 103 3.55 9.94 -12.71
CA GLY A 103 2.42 9.17 -12.23
C GLY A 103 2.92 8.01 -11.37
N LEU A 104 2.27 7.77 -10.24
CA LEU A 104 2.60 6.68 -9.34
C LEU A 104 1.34 6.09 -8.71
N TRP A 105 1.40 4.80 -8.40
CA TRP A 105 0.29 4.04 -7.84
C TRP A 105 0.54 3.76 -6.37
N LEU A 106 -0.38 4.17 -5.50
CA LEU A 106 -0.26 4.01 -4.05
C LEU A 106 -1.41 3.19 -3.51
N ASP A 107 -1.12 2.31 -2.56
CA ASP A 107 -2.15 1.59 -1.83
C ASP A 107 -3.00 2.57 -1.02
N VAL A 108 -4.30 2.30 -0.94
CA VAL A 108 -5.26 3.13 -0.21
C VAL A 108 -5.95 2.35 0.92
N VAL A 109 -5.32 1.28 1.38
CA VAL A 109 -5.82 0.40 2.44
C VAL A 109 -5.53 0.89 3.85
N ASP A 110 -4.49 1.73 4.01
CA ASP A 110 -4.19 2.38 5.27
C ASP A 110 -3.85 3.86 5.10
N GLY A 111 -4.14 4.65 6.13
CA GLY A 111 -3.79 6.09 6.18
C GLY A 111 -2.61 6.43 7.08
N ILE A 112 -1.94 5.43 7.68
CA ILE A 112 -1.08 5.63 8.86
C ILE A 112 0.34 5.09 8.64
N SER A 113 0.51 4.02 7.87
CA SER A 113 1.82 3.39 7.70
C SER A 113 2.71 4.21 6.76
N SER A 114 4.03 4.16 6.95
CA SER A 114 5.01 4.99 6.22
C SER A 114 5.32 4.39 4.86
N LEU A 115 4.92 5.00 3.75
CA LEU A 115 5.09 4.42 2.41
C LEU A 115 6.48 4.69 1.82
N GLN A 116 7.14 3.66 1.25
CA GLN A 116 8.51 3.77 0.66
C GLN A 116 8.60 3.27 -0.79
N VAL A 117 7.53 2.69 -1.32
CA VAL A 117 7.49 2.10 -2.67
C VAL A 117 6.15 2.42 -3.30
N ALA A 118 6.16 2.72 -4.60
CA ALA A 118 4.97 2.82 -5.42
C ALA A 118 4.79 1.54 -6.23
N GLU A 119 3.54 1.19 -6.53
CA GLU A 119 3.23 -0.02 -7.30
C GLU A 119 3.57 0.15 -8.78
N ASP A 120 4.13 -0.90 -9.38
CA ASP A 120 4.29 -0.99 -10.83
C ASP A 120 2.93 -1.25 -11.48
N GLU A 121 2.54 -0.39 -12.42
CA GLU A 121 1.27 -0.49 -13.14
C GLU A 121 1.06 -1.85 -13.81
N ARG A 122 2.14 -2.52 -14.25
CA ARG A 122 2.09 -3.85 -14.89
C ARG A 122 1.62 -4.95 -13.94
N GLN A 123 1.71 -4.70 -12.64
CA GLN A 123 1.37 -5.64 -11.58
C GLN A 123 -0.06 -5.44 -11.05
N LEU A 124 -0.75 -4.43 -11.58
CA LEU A 124 -2.09 -4.03 -11.16
C LEU A 124 -3.14 -4.56 -12.11
N GLN A 125 -4.24 -5.03 -11.54
CA GLN A 125 -5.38 -5.56 -12.26
C GLN A 125 -6.56 -4.58 -12.18
N PRO A 126 -7.45 -4.56 -13.18
CA PRO A 126 -8.71 -3.85 -13.07
C PRO A 126 -9.60 -4.46 -11.97
N PRO A 127 -10.64 -3.73 -11.50
CA PRO A 127 -11.64 -4.30 -10.62
C PRO A 127 -12.23 -5.55 -11.26
N THR A 128 -12.14 -6.67 -10.55
CA THR A 128 -12.67 -7.95 -11.00
C THR A 128 -13.72 -8.39 -9.99
N ASP A 129 -14.89 -8.83 -10.48
CA ASP A 129 -16.00 -9.29 -9.64
C ASP A 129 -15.94 -10.81 -9.47
N THR A 130 -14.75 -11.33 -9.13
CA THR A 130 -14.56 -12.77 -8.92
C THR A 130 -14.70 -13.12 -7.45
N ASP A 131 -15.51 -14.14 -7.17
CA ASP A 131 -15.76 -14.68 -5.82
C ASP A 131 -14.62 -15.62 -5.35
N ASP A 132 -13.40 -15.39 -5.83
CA ASP A 132 -12.18 -16.12 -5.46
C ASP A 132 -11.24 -15.31 -4.56
N ALA A 133 -11.53 -14.02 -4.35
CA ALA A 133 -10.69 -13.11 -3.58
C ALA A 133 -11.51 -12.16 -2.70
N VAL A 134 -10.89 -11.71 -1.60
CA VAL A 134 -11.44 -10.66 -0.74
C VAL A 134 -10.95 -9.30 -1.22
N THR A 135 -11.86 -8.43 -1.65
CA THR A 135 -11.49 -7.06 -2.03
C THR A 135 -11.44 -6.16 -0.80
N ALA A 136 -10.25 -5.67 -0.48
CA ALA A 136 -10.07 -4.71 0.61
C ALA A 136 -10.76 -3.37 0.28
N PRO A 137 -11.45 -2.74 1.25
CA PRO A 137 -12.03 -1.42 1.04
C PRO A 137 -10.95 -0.35 1.03
N GLU A 138 -11.25 0.79 0.40
CA GLU A 138 -10.47 2.00 0.63
C GLU A 138 -10.61 2.44 2.09
N TYR A 139 -9.50 2.84 2.71
CA TYR A 139 -9.48 3.44 4.04
C TYR A 139 -10.32 4.73 4.11
N GLU A 140 -10.22 5.54 3.06
CA GLU A 140 -10.93 6.82 2.93
C GLU A 140 -11.35 7.03 1.47
N LYS A 141 -12.58 7.49 1.25
CA LYS A 141 -13.14 7.73 -0.09
C LYS A 141 -13.01 9.18 -0.53
N ASP A 142 -12.91 10.12 0.41
CA ASP A 142 -12.69 11.54 0.09
C ASP A 142 -11.26 11.73 -0.45
N TRP A 143 -11.18 12.21 -1.70
CA TRP A 143 -9.92 12.39 -2.43
C TRP A 143 -9.00 13.44 -1.79
N ASN A 144 -9.56 14.47 -1.16
CA ASN A 144 -8.77 15.50 -0.49
C ASN A 144 -8.14 14.93 0.79
N ILE A 145 -8.91 14.16 1.56
CA ILE A 145 -8.40 13.51 2.78
C ILE A 145 -7.36 12.46 2.38
N GLN A 146 -7.65 11.61 1.39
CA GLN A 146 -6.70 10.65 0.82
C GLN A 146 -5.39 11.30 0.39
N LYS A 147 -5.43 12.42 -0.35
CA LYS A 147 -4.22 13.15 -0.74
C LYS A 147 -3.38 13.55 0.47
N VAL A 148 -4.00 14.10 1.52
CA VAL A 148 -3.30 14.51 2.74
C VAL A 148 -2.68 13.30 3.44
N LEU A 149 -3.44 12.19 3.56
CA LEU A 149 -2.95 10.95 4.16
C LEU A 149 -1.76 10.38 3.38
N GLN A 150 -1.88 10.22 2.06
CA GLN A 150 -0.80 9.68 1.22
C GLN A 150 0.44 10.57 1.21
N THR A 151 0.26 11.90 1.20
CA THR A 151 1.38 12.84 1.34
C THR A 151 2.11 12.60 2.67
N ARG A 152 1.37 12.51 3.79
CA ARG A 152 1.96 12.23 5.11
C ARG A 152 2.65 10.86 5.16
N ARG A 153 2.04 9.82 4.60
CA ARG A 153 2.60 8.46 4.55
C ARG A 153 3.92 8.45 3.78
N LEU A 154 3.95 9.08 2.60
CA LEU A 154 5.13 9.16 1.76
C LEU A 154 6.21 10.01 2.42
N THR A 155 5.89 11.21 2.95
CA THR A 155 6.87 12.04 3.68
C THR A 155 7.47 11.26 4.84
N LYS A 156 6.65 10.56 5.64
CA LYS A 156 7.14 9.76 6.76
C LYS A 156 8.07 8.61 6.32
N GLY A 157 7.80 8.00 5.16
CA GLY A 157 8.63 6.91 4.64
C GLY A 157 9.93 7.37 3.98
N LEU A 158 9.94 8.59 3.42
CA LEU A 158 11.10 9.18 2.75
C LEU A 158 11.94 10.10 3.66
N THR A 159 11.51 10.33 4.91
CA THR A 159 12.30 11.11 5.88
C THR A 159 13.22 10.17 6.65
N ASP A 160 14.50 10.26 6.36
CA ASP A 160 15.60 9.62 7.07
C ASP A 160 16.74 10.63 7.30
N ASP A 161 17.67 10.29 8.20
CA ASP A 161 18.73 11.22 8.61
C ASP A 161 19.68 11.61 7.45
N ASN A 162 19.85 10.71 6.48
CA ASN A 162 20.79 10.88 5.36
C ASN A 162 20.12 11.25 4.03
N GLY A 163 18.78 11.21 3.92
CA GLY A 163 18.07 11.40 2.65
C GLY A 163 18.16 10.22 1.68
N GLU A 164 18.69 9.06 2.09
CA GLU A 164 18.91 7.89 1.22
C GLU A 164 17.57 7.36 0.69
N ALA A 165 16.58 7.19 1.56
CA ALA A 165 15.24 6.74 1.18
C ALA A 165 14.60 7.67 0.13
N PHE A 166 14.80 8.99 0.29
CA PHE A 166 14.34 9.98 -0.67
C PHE A 166 15.08 9.83 -2.02
N ILE A 167 16.41 9.76 -2.01
CA ILE A 167 17.23 9.64 -3.23
C ILE A 167 16.87 8.36 -3.99
N ASP A 168 16.77 7.23 -3.30
CA ASP A 168 16.43 5.93 -3.90
C ASP A 168 15.03 5.93 -4.51
N PHE A 169 14.07 6.55 -3.82
CA PHE A 169 12.70 6.67 -4.35
C PHE A 169 12.66 7.59 -5.58
N MET A 170 13.28 8.76 -5.52
CA MET A 170 13.26 9.71 -6.63
C MET A 170 14.08 9.22 -7.83
N THR A 171 15.19 8.52 -7.61
CA THR A 171 15.99 7.93 -8.68
C THR A 171 15.22 6.86 -9.44
N ARG A 172 14.35 6.08 -8.78
CA ARG A 172 13.46 5.14 -9.48
C ARG A 172 12.48 5.85 -10.42
N LEU A 173 12.01 7.05 -10.05
CA LEU A 173 11.09 7.87 -10.87
C LEU A 173 11.83 8.67 -11.97
N TRP A 174 13.05 9.11 -11.70
CA TRP A 174 13.90 9.87 -12.63
C TRP A 174 15.33 9.31 -12.69
N PRO A 175 15.55 8.14 -13.32
CA PRO A 175 16.83 7.44 -13.27
C PRO A 175 18.03 8.23 -13.80
N ARG A 176 17.80 9.19 -14.71
CA ARG A 176 18.84 10.03 -15.31
C ARG A 176 19.33 11.17 -14.42
N HIS A 177 18.69 11.41 -13.28
CA HIS A 177 18.93 12.58 -12.43
C HIS A 177 19.45 12.19 -11.03
N HIS A 178 20.00 10.99 -10.88
CA HIS A 178 20.54 10.50 -9.61
C HIS A 178 21.52 11.50 -8.98
N ASP A 179 22.50 11.97 -9.77
CA ASP A 179 23.60 12.80 -9.24
C ASP A 179 23.09 14.13 -8.67
N ILE A 180 22.15 14.78 -9.35
CA ILE A 180 21.58 16.06 -8.89
C ILE A 180 20.57 15.89 -7.74
N LEU A 181 19.88 14.75 -7.69
CA LEU A 181 19.03 14.40 -6.55
C LEU A 181 19.87 14.13 -5.30
N SER A 182 21.03 13.48 -5.47
CA SER A 182 21.96 13.16 -4.39
C SER A 182 22.69 14.41 -3.88
N SER A 183 23.24 15.24 -4.78
CA SER A 183 24.02 16.42 -4.39
C SER A 183 23.19 17.49 -3.69
N GLN A 184 21.89 17.57 -3.97
CA GLN A 184 20.98 18.59 -3.43
C GLN A 184 19.77 18.02 -2.68
N CYS A 185 19.92 16.84 -2.05
CA CYS A 185 18.80 16.09 -1.45
C CYS A 185 17.89 16.93 -0.54
N HIS A 186 18.44 17.81 0.29
CA HIS A 186 17.67 18.65 1.23
C HIS A 186 16.99 19.87 0.59
N ALA A 187 17.36 20.22 -0.64
CA ALA A 187 16.77 21.35 -1.35
C ALA A 187 15.53 20.94 -2.16
N TRP A 188 15.34 19.64 -2.36
CA TRP A 188 14.18 19.08 -3.03
C TRP A 188 12.98 18.92 -2.09
N GLN A 189 11.79 19.17 -2.64
CA GLN A 189 10.49 18.94 -2.05
C GLN A 189 9.62 18.25 -3.08
N PHE A 190 8.56 17.56 -2.64
CA PHE A 190 7.59 16.98 -3.55
C PHE A 190 6.17 17.40 -3.17
N GLN A 191 5.32 17.48 -4.18
CA GLN A 191 3.89 17.69 -4.01
C GLN A 191 3.14 16.52 -4.62
N LEU A 192 2.20 15.96 -3.85
CA LEU A 192 1.29 14.93 -4.34
C LEU A 192 -0.05 15.56 -4.75
N SER A 193 -0.60 15.09 -5.87
CA SER A 193 -1.94 15.43 -6.34
C SER A 193 -2.67 14.19 -6.82
N VAL A 194 -3.99 14.18 -6.74
CA VAL A 194 -4.80 13.08 -7.27
C VAL A 194 -4.79 13.17 -8.79
N ASP A 195 -4.50 12.07 -9.48
CA ASP A 195 -4.51 12.05 -10.93
C ASP A 195 -5.93 11.82 -11.44
N GLY A 196 -6.63 12.91 -11.80
CA GLY A 196 -8.00 12.85 -12.31
C GLY A 196 -8.17 12.16 -13.66
N SER A 197 -7.08 11.78 -14.35
CA SER A 197 -7.16 11.03 -15.60
C SER A 197 -7.55 9.56 -15.40
N GLU A 198 -7.31 9.00 -14.22
CA GLU A 198 -7.58 7.59 -13.89
C GLU A 198 -8.37 7.52 -12.57
N PRO A 199 -9.69 7.75 -12.60
CA PRO A 199 -10.51 7.78 -11.39
C PRO A 199 -10.80 6.38 -10.82
N ALA A 200 -10.67 5.34 -11.65
CA ALA A 200 -10.91 3.97 -11.25
C ALA A 200 -9.77 3.45 -10.36
N LEU A 201 -10.13 2.67 -9.34
CA LEU A 201 -9.14 1.90 -8.59
C LEU A 201 -8.59 0.79 -9.47
N ARG A 202 -7.33 0.45 -9.20
CA ARG A 202 -6.77 -0.84 -9.61
C ARG A 202 -6.46 -1.65 -8.36
N TYR A 203 -6.16 -2.92 -8.56
CA TYR A 203 -5.99 -3.86 -7.46
C TYR A 203 -4.69 -4.61 -7.60
N ARG A 204 -4.04 -4.80 -6.45
CA ARG A 204 -2.89 -5.67 -6.30
C ARG A 204 -3.33 -6.94 -5.60
N ASP A 205 -3.24 -8.06 -6.29
CA ASP A 205 -3.49 -9.37 -5.70
C ASP A 205 -2.31 -9.77 -4.80
N ILE A 206 -2.63 -10.23 -3.59
CA ILE A 206 -1.70 -10.88 -2.67
C ILE A 206 -2.29 -12.22 -2.23
N GLU A 207 -1.44 -13.22 -2.10
CA GLU A 207 -1.82 -14.55 -1.60
C GLU A 207 -1.27 -14.72 -0.18
N LEU A 208 -2.17 -14.95 0.77
CA LEU A 208 -1.84 -15.19 2.16
C LEU A 208 -1.86 -16.69 2.44
N SER A 209 -0.78 -17.20 3.02
CA SER A 209 -0.65 -18.60 3.44
C SER A 209 -1.35 -18.87 4.78
N THR A 210 -1.56 -20.14 5.14
CA THR A 210 -2.08 -20.54 6.46
C THR A 210 -1.20 -20.11 7.63
N ASP A 211 0.08 -19.82 7.39
CA ASP A 211 1.03 -19.39 8.43
C ASP A 211 0.99 -17.87 8.67
N THR A 212 0.19 -17.13 7.90
CA THR A 212 0.08 -15.68 8.03
C THR A 212 -0.51 -15.31 9.40
N PRO A 213 0.18 -14.49 10.20
CA PRO A 213 -0.29 -14.10 11.53
C PRO A 213 -1.47 -13.13 11.43
N LEU A 214 -2.42 -13.29 12.33
CA LEU A 214 -3.56 -12.39 12.45
C LEU A 214 -3.32 -11.31 13.50
N GLU A 215 -4.10 -10.25 13.46
CA GLU A 215 -4.08 -9.21 14.49
C GLU A 215 -5.23 -9.43 15.49
N THR A 216 -5.03 -8.98 16.72
CA THR A 216 -6.12 -8.90 17.72
C THR A 216 -6.75 -7.51 17.73
N ASP A 217 -6.00 -6.49 17.33
CA ASP A 217 -6.45 -5.10 17.38
C ASP A 217 -7.16 -4.71 16.09
N TYR A 218 -8.48 -4.59 16.17
CA TYR A 218 -9.33 -4.27 15.02
C TYR A 218 -9.02 -2.93 14.33
N TRP A 219 -8.33 -2.00 15.00
CA TRP A 219 -7.89 -0.74 14.39
C TRP A 219 -6.67 -0.87 13.48
N LYS A 220 -5.97 -2.00 13.55
CA LYS A 220 -4.70 -2.22 12.84
C LYS A 220 -4.86 -2.98 11.52
N GLY A 221 -6.08 -3.30 11.11
CA GLY A 221 -6.28 -4.18 9.97
C GLY A 221 -7.68 -4.16 9.37
N ILE A 222 -7.89 -5.10 8.45
CA ILE A 222 -9.13 -5.33 7.72
C ILE A 222 -9.85 -6.52 8.33
N THR A 223 -11.14 -6.38 8.61
CA THR A 223 -11.97 -7.45 9.15
C THR A 223 -12.55 -8.33 8.05
N VAL A 224 -12.29 -9.63 8.12
CA VAL A 224 -12.84 -10.66 7.23
C VAL A 224 -13.66 -11.66 8.03
N GLN A 225 -14.89 -11.91 7.60
CA GLN A 225 -15.82 -12.84 8.22
C GLN A 225 -15.56 -14.26 7.70
N LEU A 226 -15.00 -15.07 8.60
CA LEU A 226 -14.78 -16.49 8.40
C LEU A 226 -16.05 -17.28 8.72
N PRO A 227 -16.58 -18.07 7.79
CA PRO A 227 -17.70 -18.97 8.08
C PRO A 227 -17.25 -20.15 8.94
N VAL A 228 -17.98 -20.37 10.02
CA VAL A 228 -17.73 -21.41 11.02
C VAL A 228 -18.93 -22.35 11.13
N LEU A 229 -18.63 -23.63 11.26
CA LEU A 229 -19.61 -24.69 11.50
C LEU A 229 -19.40 -25.22 12.92
N GLN A 230 -20.33 -24.94 13.81
CA GLN A 230 -20.36 -25.56 15.13
C GLN A 230 -21.07 -26.91 15.04
N CYS A 231 -20.33 -27.98 15.31
CA CYS A 231 -20.83 -29.34 15.40
C CYS A 231 -21.06 -29.69 16.87
N ARG A 232 -22.31 -29.97 17.23
CA ARG A 232 -22.67 -30.46 18.55
C ARG A 232 -23.24 -31.86 18.44
N ILE A 233 -22.52 -32.81 19.04
CA ILE A 233 -22.83 -34.23 19.07
C ILE A 233 -23.42 -34.56 20.44
N GLU A 234 -24.68 -34.98 20.43
CA GLU A 234 -25.39 -35.47 21.61
C GLU A 234 -25.63 -36.97 21.47
N HIS A 235 -25.26 -37.69 22.52
CA HIS A 235 -25.51 -39.13 22.63
C HIS A 235 -26.76 -39.33 23.47
N GLN A 236 -27.70 -40.11 22.94
CA GLN A 236 -28.94 -40.44 23.63
C GLN A 236 -28.99 -41.95 23.88
N VAL A 237 -29.38 -42.30 25.11
CA VAL A 237 -29.66 -43.67 25.52
C VAL A 237 -31.16 -43.76 25.78
N PRO A 238 -31.88 -44.76 25.25
CA PRO A 238 -33.29 -44.95 25.57
C PRO A 238 -33.51 -45.04 27.09
N ASN A 239 -34.51 -44.32 27.61
CA ASN A 239 -34.81 -44.26 29.05
C ASN A 239 -35.00 -45.64 29.71
N LEU A 240 -35.36 -46.66 28.92
CA LEU A 240 -35.52 -48.06 29.35
C LEU A 240 -34.18 -48.74 29.77
N VAL A 241 -33.04 -48.22 29.31
CA VAL A 241 -31.70 -48.81 29.49
C VAL A 241 -30.74 -47.85 30.23
N ALA A 242 -31.18 -46.60 30.46
CA ALA A 242 -30.35 -45.52 31.01
C ALA A 242 -29.88 -45.73 32.46
N GLY A 243 -30.47 -46.68 33.20
CA GLY A 243 -30.20 -46.90 34.63
C GLY A 243 -28.79 -47.40 34.97
N GLU A 244 -28.07 -48.02 34.02
CA GLU A 244 -26.74 -48.60 34.26
C GLU A 244 -25.62 -47.97 33.41
N LEU A 245 -25.95 -47.08 32.48
CA LEU A 245 -24.98 -46.49 31.54
C LEU A 245 -24.58 -45.08 31.98
N THR A 246 -23.27 -44.81 32.02
CA THR A 246 -22.73 -43.47 32.28
C THR A 246 -23.11 -42.56 31.10
N PRO A 247 -23.71 -41.37 31.33
CA PRO A 247 -23.99 -40.44 30.24
C PRO A 247 -22.68 -40.00 29.60
N LEU A 248 -22.56 -40.19 28.30
CA LEU A 248 -21.44 -39.63 27.54
C LEU A 248 -21.59 -38.10 27.53
N PRO A 249 -20.49 -37.34 27.75
CA PRO A 249 -20.55 -35.90 27.68
C PRO A 249 -20.96 -35.44 26.27
N THR A 250 -21.75 -34.38 26.20
CA THR A 250 -21.99 -33.68 24.94
C THR A 250 -20.67 -33.14 24.42
N LEU A 251 -20.33 -33.49 23.18
CA LEU A 251 -19.16 -32.97 22.49
C LEU A 251 -19.61 -31.79 21.64
N THR A 252 -18.99 -30.63 21.85
CA THR A 252 -19.20 -29.44 21.01
C THR A 252 -17.86 -29.01 20.47
N GLU A 253 -17.76 -28.98 19.15
CA GLU A 253 -16.54 -28.63 18.43
C GLU A 253 -16.88 -27.63 17.32
N ASP A 254 -16.07 -26.58 17.21
CA ASP A 254 -16.22 -25.58 16.17
C ASP A 254 -15.22 -25.85 15.05
N TYR A 255 -15.69 -25.87 13.81
CA TYR A 255 -14.91 -26.18 12.61
C TYR A 255 -14.89 -25.00 11.66
N CYS A 256 -13.74 -24.75 11.04
CA CYS A 256 -13.63 -23.81 9.94
C CYS A 256 -14.28 -24.43 8.70
N ARG A 257 -15.23 -23.75 8.06
CA ARG A 257 -15.84 -24.26 6.83
C ARG A 257 -14.91 -24.24 5.62
N VAL A 258 -13.82 -23.49 5.70
CA VAL A 258 -12.86 -23.33 4.60
C VAL A 258 -11.83 -24.46 4.57
N SER A 259 -11.36 -24.91 5.74
CA SER A 259 -10.34 -25.98 5.84
C SER A 259 -10.82 -27.26 6.48
N GLY A 260 -11.99 -27.25 7.11
CA GLY A 260 -12.50 -28.36 7.92
C GLY A 260 -11.70 -28.64 9.18
N MET A 261 -10.73 -27.77 9.53
CA MET A 261 -9.94 -27.94 10.74
C MET A 261 -10.69 -27.43 11.98
N PRO A 262 -10.49 -28.08 13.14
CA PRO A 262 -11.03 -27.59 14.40
C PRO A 262 -10.44 -26.21 14.73
N ILE A 263 -11.31 -25.29 15.14
CA ILE A 263 -10.94 -23.92 15.49
C ILE A 263 -10.58 -23.88 16.97
N THR A 264 -9.29 -23.91 17.27
CA THR A 264 -8.80 -23.62 18.63
C THR A 264 -8.36 -22.16 18.71
N GLN A 265 -9.02 -21.39 19.58
CA GLN A 265 -8.62 -20.02 19.95
C GLN A 265 -8.74 -18.97 18.83
N PHE A 266 -9.95 -18.43 18.67
CA PHE A 266 -10.16 -17.13 18.00
C PHE A 266 -11.13 -16.31 18.83
N GLU A 267 -10.76 -15.09 19.17
CA GLU A 267 -11.65 -14.17 19.86
C GLU A 267 -12.66 -13.57 18.87
N PRO A 268 -13.95 -13.48 19.23
CA PRO A 268 -14.92 -12.76 18.42
C PRO A 268 -14.58 -11.26 18.45
N ALA A 269 -14.07 -10.73 17.35
CA ALA A 269 -13.98 -9.28 17.18
C ALA A 269 -15.38 -8.67 16.92
N MET A 270 -15.60 -7.44 17.36
CA MET A 270 -16.88 -6.74 17.15
C MET A 270 -17.13 -6.51 15.65
N ALA A 271 -18.27 -6.98 15.15
CA ALA A 271 -18.70 -6.82 13.75
C ALA A 271 -18.97 -5.34 13.38
N ARG A 272 -18.55 -4.91 12.19
CA ARG A 272 -18.85 -3.58 11.61
C ARG A 272 -19.79 -3.71 10.41
N LYS A 273 -20.30 -2.58 9.92
CA LYS A 273 -21.18 -2.51 8.73
C LYS A 273 -20.48 -2.77 7.40
N THR A 274 -19.15 -2.92 7.37
CA THR A 274 -18.33 -3.10 6.16
C THR A 274 -17.50 -4.37 6.26
N ASP A 275 -18.11 -5.43 6.78
CA ASP A 275 -17.44 -6.71 6.98
C ASP A 275 -17.28 -7.42 5.62
N LEU A 276 -16.04 -7.79 5.30
CA LEU A 276 -15.74 -8.56 4.09
C LEU A 276 -16.04 -10.03 4.35
N HIS A 277 -16.54 -10.75 3.35
CA HIS A 277 -16.83 -12.17 3.50
C HIS A 277 -15.74 -13.02 2.86
N TRP A 278 -15.43 -14.15 3.50
CA TRP A 278 -14.55 -15.15 2.91
C TRP A 278 -15.11 -15.64 1.56
N PRO A 279 -14.29 -15.81 0.49
CA PRO A 279 -14.79 -16.09 -0.85
C PRO A 279 -15.53 -17.43 -0.92
N ALA A 280 -16.71 -17.49 -1.54
CA ALA A 280 -17.55 -18.69 -1.47
C ALA A 280 -16.94 -19.87 -2.23
N ALA A 281 -16.13 -19.59 -3.26
CA ALA A 281 -15.42 -20.60 -4.05
C ALA A 281 -14.43 -21.44 -3.22
N THR A 282 -14.02 -20.97 -2.05
CA THR A 282 -13.06 -21.66 -1.16
C THR A 282 -13.73 -22.49 -0.06
N LEU A 283 -15.06 -22.53 0.00
CA LEU A 283 -15.79 -23.22 1.06
C LEU A 283 -15.89 -24.72 0.80
N VAL A 284 -15.63 -25.52 1.83
CA VAL A 284 -15.82 -26.98 1.79
C VAL A 284 -17.32 -27.29 1.96
N PRO A 285 -17.87 -28.22 1.14
CA PRO A 285 -19.23 -28.72 1.32
C PRO A 285 -19.45 -29.32 2.71
N ILE A 286 -20.60 -29.03 3.34
CA ILE A 286 -20.93 -29.54 4.68
C ILE A 286 -20.90 -31.08 4.72
N THR A 287 -21.26 -31.74 3.63
CA THR A 287 -21.23 -33.20 3.49
C THR A 287 -19.84 -33.79 3.64
N GLU A 288 -18.80 -33.06 3.24
CA GLU A 288 -17.40 -33.50 3.33
C GLU A 288 -16.85 -33.32 4.76
N LEU A 289 -17.34 -32.30 5.48
CA LEU A 289 -16.94 -32.00 6.85
C LEU A 289 -17.47 -33.02 7.88
N VAL A 290 -18.63 -33.63 7.62
CA VAL A 290 -19.32 -34.54 8.58
C VAL A 290 -19.02 -36.02 8.30
N ALA A 291 -18.12 -36.31 7.35
CA ALA A 291 -17.97 -37.64 6.74
C ALA A 291 -17.30 -38.73 7.61
N ALA A 292 -16.93 -38.45 8.87
CA ALA A 292 -16.24 -39.44 9.69
C ALA A 292 -16.87 -39.54 11.08
N GLY A 293 -17.57 -40.63 11.34
CA GLY A 293 -17.92 -41.04 12.68
C GLY A 293 -17.65 -42.51 12.86
N GLU A 294 -16.92 -42.88 13.91
CA GLU A 294 -16.77 -44.27 14.32
C GLU A 294 -18.16 -44.91 14.57
N PRO A 295 -18.31 -46.22 14.34
CA PRO A 295 -19.55 -46.93 14.60
C PRO A 295 -19.92 -46.85 16.09
N LEU A 296 -21.17 -46.49 16.37
CA LEU A 296 -21.67 -46.35 17.74
C LEU A 296 -21.88 -47.73 18.38
N PRO A 297 -21.77 -47.84 19.71
CA PRO A 297 -22.20 -49.03 20.45
C PRO A 297 -23.68 -49.37 20.21
N PRO A 298 -24.08 -50.65 20.28
CA PRO A 298 -25.47 -51.04 20.14
C PRO A 298 -26.35 -50.36 21.20
N LEU A 299 -27.58 -49.97 20.81
CA LEU A 299 -28.58 -49.27 21.64
C LEU A 299 -28.32 -47.80 21.98
N MET A 300 -27.24 -47.19 21.47
CA MET A 300 -27.04 -45.73 21.53
C MET A 300 -27.49 -45.07 20.23
N SER A 301 -28.16 -43.94 20.33
CA SER A 301 -28.39 -43.04 19.19
C SER A 301 -27.51 -41.80 19.31
N ARG A 302 -27.11 -41.26 18.16
CA ARG A 302 -26.33 -40.02 18.05
C ARG A 302 -27.15 -39.01 17.29
N SER A 303 -27.42 -37.87 17.93
CA SER A 303 -27.93 -36.68 17.24
C SER A 303 -26.78 -35.71 17.00
N VAL A 304 -26.54 -35.40 15.73
CA VAL A 304 -25.58 -34.37 15.31
C VAL A 304 -26.37 -33.12 14.97
N SER A 305 -26.07 -32.02 15.65
CA SER A 305 -26.63 -30.70 15.35
C SER A 305 -25.53 -29.81 14.79
N LEU A 306 -25.83 -29.13 13.68
CA LEU A 306 -24.90 -28.26 12.97
C LEU A 306 -25.44 -26.85 13.01
N THR A 307 -24.68 -25.93 13.58
CA THR A 307 -25.02 -24.50 13.64
C THR A 307 -24.01 -23.72 12.85
N GLN A 308 -24.48 -22.98 11.84
CA GLN A 308 -23.63 -22.07 11.08
C GLN A 308 -23.51 -20.73 11.80
N SER A 309 -22.30 -20.21 11.90
CA SER A 309 -21.99 -18.87 12.40
C SER A 309 -20.86 -18.25 11.59
N ASN A 310 -20.54 -16.98 11.86
CA ASN A 310 -19.36 -16.33 11.30
C ASN A 310 -18.48 -15.83 12.45
N ARG A 311 -17.16 -15.86 12.25
CA ARG A 311 -16.18 -15.25 13.14
C ARG A 311 -15.38 -14.20 12.39
N ALA A 312 -15.16 -13.05 13.02
CA ALA A 312 -14.33 -11.99 12.47
C ALA A 312 -12.83 -12.33 12.67
N LEU A 313 -12.06 -12.26 11.59
CA LEU A 313 -10.60 -12.30 11.57
C LEU A 313 -10.07 -10.93 11.18
N ILE A 314 -8.94 -10.50 11.76
CA ILE A 314 -8.34 -9.20 11.45
C ILE A 314 -7.01 -9.42 10.73
N LEU A 315 -6.96 -9.00 9.47
CA LEU A 315 -5.76 -8.98 8.65
C LEU A 315 -5.00 -7.66 8.89
N GLY A 316 -3.87 -7.71 9.58
CA GLY A 316 -3.08 -6.52 9.90
C GLY A 316 -2.55 -5.80 8.65
N HIS A 317 -2.66 -4.47 8.60
CA HIS A 317 -2.14 -3.67 7.49
C HIS A 317 -0.63 -3.87 7.31
N HIS A 318 0.11 -4.02 8.42
CA HIS A 318 1.54 -4.32 8.39
C HIS A 318 1.84 -5.66 7.70
N THR A 319 1.11 -6.72 8.05
CA THR A 319 1.26 -8.05 7.44
C THR A 319 0.94 -8.02 5.95
N LEU A 320 -0.18 -7.41 5.57
CA LEU A 320 -0.58 -7.26 4.16
C LEU A 320 0.51 -6.53 3.36
N ARG A 321 1.09 -5.50 3.95
CA ARG A 321 2.17 -4.74 3.34
C ARG A 321 3.48 -5.52 3.25
N GLN A 322 3.88 -6.27 4.27
CA GLN A 322 5.07 -7.11 4.21
C GLN A 322 4.97 -8.13 3.07
N GLN A 323 3.80 -8.75 2.89
CA GLN A 323 3.56 -9.68 1.79
C GLN A 323 3.63 -8.98 0.43
N LEU A 324 3.14 -7.74 0.35
CA LEU A 324 3.24 -6.94 -0.87
C LEU A 324 4.72 -6.69 -1.28
N HIS A 325 5.61 -6.43 -0.32
CA HIS A 325 7.04 -6.17 -0.57
C HIS A 325 7.87 -7.45 -0.77
N ALA A 326 7.54 -8.54 -0.08
CA ALA A 326 8.27 -9.82 -0.21
C ALA A 326 8.26 -10.38 -1.65
N HIS A 327 7.22 -10.06 -2.42
CA HIS A 327 7.12 -10.42 -3.85
C HIS A 327 7.95 -9.54 -4.79
N GLN A 328 8.50 -8.41 -4.31
CA GLN A 328 9.35 -7.53 -5.12
C GLN A 328 10.83 -7.91 -5.05
N GLU A 329 11.31 -8.44 -3.91
CA GLU A 329 12.72 -8.85 -3.73
C GLU A 329 13.04 -10.24 -4.33
N SER A 330 12.02 -10.99 -4.76
CA SER A 330 12.14 -12.32 -5.36
C SER A 330 12.22 -12.32 -6.89
N ARG A 331 12.42 -11.15 -7.53
CA ARG A 331 12.57 -10.98 -8.98
C ARG A 331 13.82 -10.19 -9.33
#